data_AF-A0A314YRN8-F1
#
_entry.id   AF-A0A314YRN8-F1
#
_cell.length_a   1.000
_cell.length_b   1.000
_cell.length_c   1.000
_cell.angle_alpha   90.00
_cell.angle_beta   90.00
_cell.angle_gamma   90.00
#
_symmetry.space_group_name_H-M   'P 1'
#
loop_
_entity.id
_entity.type
_entity.pdbx_description
1 polymer ?
#
loop_
_entity_poly.entity_id
_entity_poly.type
_entity_poly.pdbx_seq_one_letter_code
_entity_poly.pdbx_strand_id
1 'polypeptide(L)'
;MNNPATSPPPRTPTPFDVIFKMGAYKVFSEVSPLIQFVNFTCNQALLEAVSDTDQIHIVDFDIGFGAHWASFMQELPVRNRGATAPSLRITAFASPSTHHPR
;
A
#
# COMPACT_ATOMS: atom_id res chain seq x y z
N MET A 1 36.69 -11.87 -26.03
CA MET A 1 36.45 -10.62 -25.27
C MET A 1 35.03 -10.66 -24.71
N ASN A 2 34.86 -10.85 -23.40
CA ASN A 2 33.55 -10.73 -22.74
C ASN A 2 33.50 -9.36 -22.07
N ASN A 3 32.60 -8.48 -22.52
CA ASN A 3 32.35 -7.20 -21.88
C ASN A 3 31.35 -7.45 -20.75
N PRO A 4 31.69 -7.29 -19.46
CA PRO A 4 30.70 -7.43 -18.40
C PRO A 4 29.74 -6.24 -18.54
N ALA A 5 28.51 -6.51 -18.95
CA ALA A 5 27.46 -5.50 -18.98
C ALA A 5 27.19 -5.07 -17.53
N THR A 6 27.88 -4.01 -17.08
CA THR A 6 27.58 -3.33 -15.83
C THR A 6 26.18 -2.77 -15.94
N SER A 7 25.22 -3.40 -15.25
CA SER A 7 23.88 -2.85 -15.09
C SER A 7 23.99 -1.42 -14.56
N PRO A 8 23.26 -0.45 -15.13
CA PRO A 8 23.27 0.91 -14.62
C PRO A 8 22.85 0.90 -13.13
N PRO A 9 23.44 1.78 -12.30
CA PRO A 9 23.11 1.83 -10.89
C PRO A 9 21.61 2.10 -10.70
N PRO A 10 20.98 1.54 -9.65
CA PRO A 10 19.58 1.81 -9.35
C PRO A 10 19.39 3.32 -9.17
N ARG A 11 18.48 3.92 -9.95
CA ARG A 11 18.13 5.33 -9.81
C ARG A 11 17.43 5.53 -8.47
N THR A 12 17.93 6.48 -7.69
CA THR A 12 17.27 7.00 -6.50
C THR A 12 16.18 7.99 -6.93
N PRO A 13 14.96 7.89 -6.39
CA PRO A 13 13.87 8.79 -6.74
C PRO A 13 14.16 10.18 -6.17
N THR A 14 13.91 11.21 -6.98
CA THR A 14 14.01 12.61 -6.56
C THR A 14 12.72 13.03 -5.84
N PRO A 15 12.75 14.12 -5.05
CA PRO A 15 11.53 14.67 -4.45
C PRO A 15 10.45 15.01 -5.48
N PHE A 16 10.84 15.41 -6.70
CA PHE A 16 9.90 15.68 -7.79
C PHE A 16 9.17 14.43 -8.26
N ASP A 17 9.85 13.28 -8.33
CA ASP A 17 9.23 12.01 -8.73
C ASP A 17 8.10 11.60 -7.77
N VAL A 18 8.29 11.83 -6.47
CA VAL A 18 7.26 11.58 -5.45
C VAL A 18 6.05 12.49 -5.66
N ILE A 19 6.27 13.79 -5.89
CA ILE A 19 5.21 14.77 -6.14
C ILE A 19 4.43 14.40 -7.41
N PHE A 20 5.12 14.07 -8.50
CA PHE A 20 4.47 13.66 -9.74
C PHE A 20 3.67 12.36 -9.58
N LYS A 21 4.20 11.36 -8.87
CA LYS A 21 3.49 10.11 -8.57
C LYS A 21 2.22 10.38 -7.75
N MET A 22 2.30 11.27 -6.76
CA MET A 22 1.14 11.63 -5.94
C MET A 22 0.08 12.35 -6.77
N GLY A 23 0.49 13.29 -7.63
CA GLY A 23 -0.41 13.98 -8.56
C GLY A 23 -1.09 13.03 -9.54
N ALA A 24 -0.33 12.12 -10.15
CA ALA A 24 -0.86 11.12 -11.07
C ALA A 24 -1.85 10.16 -10.38
N TYR A 25 -1.52 9.68 -9.17
CA TYR A 25 -2.42 8.85 -8.37
C TYR A 25 -3.72 9.57 -8.05
N LYS A 26 -3.65 10.85 -7.63
CA LYS A 26 -4.82 11.67 -7.37
C LYS A 26 -5.71 11.79 -8.61
N VAL A 27 -5.16 12.22 -9.74
CA VAL A 27 -5.93 12.39 -10.99
C VAL A 27 -6.55 11.05 -11.40
N PHE A 28 -5.80 9.95 -11.33
CA PHE A 28 -6.32 8.62 -11.66
C PHE A 28 -7.50 8.22 -10.77
N SER A 29 -7.42 8.50 -9.47
CA SER A 29 -8.52 8.24 -8.53
C SER A 29 -9.77 9.10 -8.76
N GLU A 30 -9.61 10.28 -9.37
CA GLU A 30 -10.73 11.18 -9.70
C GLU A 30 -11.43 10.77 -11.00
N VAL A 31 -10.69 10.19 -11.96
CA VAL A 31 -11.23 9.82 -13.28
C VAL A 31 -11.59 8.34 -13.41
N SER A 32 -11.15 7.49 -12.48
CA SER A 32 -11.39 6.04 -12.51
C SER A 32 -11.81 5.50 -11.14
N PRO A 33 -12.86 4.66 -11.07
CA PRO A 33 -13.27 4.01 -9.83
C PRO A 33 -12.35 2.85 -9.42
N LEU A 34 -11.33 2.50 -10.23
CA LEU A 34 -10.52 1.31 -10.02
C LEU A 34 -9.84 1.29 -8.65
N ILE A 35 -9.26 2.41 -8.23
CA ILE A 35 -8.57 2.51 -6.94
C ILE A 35 -9.53 2.27 -5.77
N GLN A 36 -10.73 2.87 -5.84
CA GLN A 36 -11.77 2.70 -4.82
C GLN A 36 -12.26 1.25 -4.79
N PHE A 37 -12.54 0.66 -5.97
CA PHE A 37 -12.98 -0.72 -6.10
C PHE A 37 -11.99 -1.70 -5.48
N VAL A 38 -10.69 -1.54 -5.76
CA VAL A 38 -9.63 -2.38 -5.18
C VAL A 38 -9.59 -2.21 -3.67
N ASN A 39 -9.58 -0.97 -3.16
CA ASN A 39 -9.54 -0.72 -1.72
C ASN A 39 -10.74 -1.35 -0.99
N PHE A 40 -11.97 -1.13 -1.49
CA PHE A 40 -13.16 -1.70 -0.86
C PHE A 40 -13.16 -3.23 -0.90
N THR A 41 -12.81 -3.81 -2.05
CA THR A 41 -12.81 -5.27 -2.22
C THR A 41 -11.74 -5.93 -1.36
N CYS A 42 -10.54 -5.35 -1.29
CA CYS A 42 -9.46 -5.84 -0.43
C CYS A 42 -9.78 -5.67 1.06
N ASN A 43 -10.31 -4.52 1.47
CA ASN A 43 -10.72 -4.29 2.86
C ASN A 43 -11.75 -5.33 3.29
N GLN A 44 -12.80 -5.55 2.51
CA GLN A 44 -13.84 -6.54 2.85
C GLN A 44 -13.26 -7.95 2.99
N ALA A 45 -12.46 -8.41 2.02
CA ALA A 45 -11.82 -9.72 2.11
C ALA A 45 -10.90 -9.86 3.33
N LEU A 46 -10.15 -8.81 3.68
CA LEU A 46 -9.28 -8.81 4.85
C LEU A 46 -10.08 -8.80 6.16
N LEU A 47 -11.11 -7.95 6.26
CA LEU A 47 -11.97 -7.85 7.44
C LEU A 47 -12.65 -9.19 7.74
N GLU A 48 -13.14 -9.88 6.72
CA GLU A 48 -13.70 -11.22 6.86
C GLU A 48 -12.64 -12.21 7.37
N ALA A 49 -11.45 -12.20 6.77
CA ALA A 49 -10.37 -13.11 7.12
C ALA A 49 -9.81 -12.92 8.53
N VAL A 50 -9.85 -11.70 9.08
CA VAL A 50 -9.28 -11.36 10.40
C VAL A 50 -10.31 -11.13 11.49
N SER A 51 -11.60 -11.33 11.19
CA SER A 51 -12.76 -10.99 12.04
C SER A 51 -12.67 -11.52 13.48
N ASP A 52 -12.12 -12.71 13.67
CA ASP A 52 -12.00 -13.38 14.98
C ASP A 52 -10.60 -13.27 15.61
N THR A 53 -9.73 -12.41 15.09
CA THR A 53 -8.35 -12.26 15.57
C THR A 53 -8.12 -10.98 16.39
N ASP A 54 -7.31 -11.10 17.43
CA ASP A 54 -6.93 -9.95 18.29
C ASP A 54 -5.55 -9.36 17.91
N GLN A 55 -4.80 -10.03 17.03
CA GLN A 55 -3.48 -9.62 16.56
C GLN A 55 -3.37 -9.83 15.05
N ILE A 56 -3.17 -8.75 14.31
CA ILE A 56 -3.10 -8.72 12.86
C ILE A 56 -1.69 -8.27 12.47
N HIS A 57 -1.00 -9.08 11.66
CA HIS A 57 0.28 -8.70 11.05
C HIS A 57 0.16 -8.71 9.53
N ILE A 58 0.26 -7.53 8.93
CA ILE A 58 0.21 -7.32 7.50
C ILE A 58 1.63 -7.21 6.97
N VAL A 59 1.91 -7.90 5.86
CA VAL A 59 3.16 -7.77 5.10
C VAL A 59 2.82 -7.21 3.73
N ASP A 60 3.24 -5.98 3.46
CA ASP A 60 2.98 -5.27 2.21
C ASP A 60 4.26 -5.11 1.40
N PHE A 61 4.24 -5.57 0.16
CA PHE A 61 5.38 -5.51 -0.76
C PHE A 61 5.42 -4.24 -1.62
N ASP A 62 4.33 -3.45 -1.66
CA ASP A 62 4.25 -2.18 -2.37
C ASP A 62 3.26 -1.23 -1.67
N ILE A 63 3.68 -0.70 -0.52
CA ILE A 63 2.81 0.13 0.32
C ILE A 63 2.35 1.43 -0.33
N GLY A 64 3.02 1.87 -1.41
CA GLY A 64 2.70 3.11 -2.09
C GLY A 64 2.64 4.29 -1.11
N PHE A 65 1.46 4.90 -0.97
CA PHE A 65 1.20 6.01 -0.04
C PHE A 65 0.50 5.59 1.26
N GLY A 66 0.24 4.29 1.46
CA GLY A 66 -0.43 3.75 2.64
C GLY A 66 -1.95 4.00 2.72
N ALA A 67 -2.57 4.56 1.67
CA ALA A 67 -3.99 4.91 1.67
C ALA A 67 -4.92 3.70 1.90
N HIS A 68 -4.55 2.54 1.35
CA HIS A 68 -5.28 1.28 1.57
C HIS A 68 -5.33 0.93 3.07
N TRP A 69 -4.19 0.93 3.77
CA TRP A 69 -4.15 0.60 5.19
C TRP A 69 -4.85 1.63 6.07
N ALA A 70 -4.85 2.90 5.69
CA ALA A 70 -5.64 3.92 6.37
C ALA A 70 -7.15 3.60 6.32
N SER A 71 -7.66 3.18 5.16
CA SER A 71 -9.06 2.76 5.01
C SER A 71 -9.37 1.47 5.79
N PHE A 72 -8.48 0.48 5.73
CA PHE A 72 -8.63 -0.76 6.50
C PHE A 72 -8.69 -0.50 8.02
N MET A 73 -7.81 0.38 8.54
CA MET A 73 -7.82 0.75 9.97
C MET A 73 -9.10 1.47 10.40
N GLN A 74 -9.73 2.24 9.51
CA GLN A 74 -11.01 2.89 9.77
C GLN A 74 -12.17 1.90 9.79
N GLU A 75 -12.12 0.88 8.94
CA GLU A 75 -13.13 -0.17 8.86
C GLU A 75 -12.94 -1.29 9.89
N LEU A 76 -11.76 -1.39 10.51
CA LEU A 76 -11.50 -2.35 11.58
C LEU A 76 -12.48 -2.12 12.74
N PRO A 77 -13.38 -3.08 13.03
CA PRO A 77 -14.43 -2.87 14.00
C PRO A 77 -13.84 -2.71 15.41
N VAL A 78 -14.19 -1.60 16.07
CA VAL A 78 -14.04 -1.50 17.53
C VAL A 78 -15.11 -2.42 18.12
N ARG A 79 -14.69 -3.56 18.68
CA ARG A 79 -15.61 -4.55 19.26
C ARG A 79 -16.42 -3.89 20.39
N ASN A 80 -17.70 -3.62 20.13
CA ASN A 80 -18.68 -2.93 20.99
C ASN A 80 -19.04 -3.67 22.32
N ARG A 81 -18.18 -4.57 22.81
CA ARG A 81 -18.34 -5.29 24.09
C ARG A 81 -17.24 -4.96 25.12
N GLY A 82 -16.67 -3.76 25.06
CA GLY A 82 -15.56 -3.39 25.94
C GLY A 82 -14.25 -4.15 25.63
N ALA A 83 -14.15 -4.75 24.45
CA ALA A 83 -12.93 -5.41 23.99
C ALA A 83 -11.99 -4.39 23.35
N THR A 84 -10.69 -4.57 23.60
CA THR A 84 -9.61 -3.80 23.00
C THR A 84 -9.62 -3.95 21.48
N ALA A 85 -9.34 -2.85 20.76
CA ALA A 85 -9.08 -2.92 19.32
C ALA A 85 -7.97 -3.96 19.04
N PRO A 86 -8.03 -4.69 17.90
CA PRO A 86 -6.99 -5.65 17.57
C PRO A 86 -5.64 -4.93 17.46
N SER A 87 -4.58 -5.58 17.94
CA SER A 87 -3.21 -5.13 17.75
C SER A 87 -2.87 -5.25 16.26
N LEU A 88 -2.51 -4.15 15.61
CA LEU A 88 -2.16 -4.13 14.19
C LEU A 88 -0.67 -3.79 14.02
N ARG A 89 0.04 -4.66 13.30
CA ARG A 89 1.41 -4.42 12.84
C ARG A 89 1.45 -4.48 11.32
N ILE A 90 2.15 -3.55 10.70
CA ILE A 90 2.37 -3.53 9.25
C ILE A 90 3.89 -3.54 8.99
N THR A 91 4.36 -4.50 8.21
CA THR A 91 5.71 -4.53 7.68
C THR A 91 5.64 -4.20 6.21
N ALA A 92 6.27 -3.10 5.81
CA ALA A 92 6.22 -2.59 4.45
C ALA A 92 7.59 -2.68 3.78
N PHE A 93 7.61 -3.19 2.56
CA PHE A 93 8.74 -3.06 1.66
C PHE A 93 8.50 -1.84 0.76
N ALA A 94 9.51 -0.98 0.69
CA ALA A 94 9.52 0.16 -0.21
C ALA A 94 10.75 0.05 -1.11
N SER A 95 10.55 0.03 -2.42
CA SER A 95 11.64 0.14 -3.38
C SER A 95 11.80 1.61 -3.79
N PRO A 96 13.02 2.17 -3.74
CA PRO A 96 13.30 3.48 -4.33
C PRO A 96 13.13 3.47 -5.87
N SER A 97 13.20 2.30 -6.50
CA SER A 97 13.37 2.17 -7.95
C SER A 97 12.10 1.71 -8.69
N THR A 98 10.99 1.48 -7.99
CA THR A 98 9.75 1.02 -8.62
C THR A 98 9.03 2.16 -9.33
N HIS A 99 9.03 2.04 -10.67
CA HIS A 99 8.20 2.72 -11.68
C HIS A 99 8.74 4.02 -12.30
N HIS A 100 9.49 3.83 -13.39
CA HIS A 100 9.57 4.80 -14.49
C HIS A 100 8.78 4.23 -15.67
N PRO A 101 7.82 4.96 -16.29
CA PRO A 101 7.28 4.55 -17.58
C PRO A 101 8.38 4.78 -18.62
N ARG A 102 8.81 3.72 -19.34
CA ARG A 102 9.70 3.90 -20.48
C ARG A 102 9.00 4.69 -21.59
#